data_AF-A0A2D0HBJ2-F1
#
_entry.id   AF-A0A2D0HBJ2-F1
#
_cell.length_a   1.000
_cell.length_b   1.000
_cell.length_c   1.000
_cell.angle_alpha   90.00
_cell.angle_beta   90.00
_cell.angle_gamma   90.00
#
_symmetry.space_group_name_H-M   'P 1'
#
loop_
_entity.id
_entity.type
_entity.pdbx_description
1 polymer ?
#
loop_
_entity_poly.entity_id
_entity_poly.type
_entity_poly.pdbx_seq_one_letter_code
_entity_poly.pdbx_strand_id
1 'polypeptide(L)'
;MEEYLDFQPMLTERAQIKQRIETDAGIVQQEEKLRQVTLNWWQEHQQRLIDLPKNKQLMKLRAEFLQTFEAAVRPIGLLDRFKTMGVIASWWEDAYEVSADLKRLANLGFKGLIDSWVDTIRDALEDTESKQSGNKFDALSHKIVPALVPQYLQQLEDAEADVATLEQEKEAFEQGEEGEASEDGEAVNFVKLLEEQLKELKYAIKDGQKRLKELLGTDRKKGSIKYENKQGNDTTDLEEELANLQSMVIPKEQEIAEIEVQLQPYKEILERLKEARKGVRELKGLLVKELEAASAALSEEKAQGLVLDLFKADLLMQLERYVSEHRQMVIAAVENWWDKYKVTLAEIEKEEEEVNLQLSELLKGLGYV
;
A
#
# COMPACT_ATOMS: atom_id res chain seq x y z
N MET A 1 23.06 15.19 -50.15
CA MET A 1 22.82 15.94 -48.90
C MET A 1 22.05 14.97 -48.03
N GLU A 2 22.70 14.43 -47.01
CA GLU A 2 22.00 13.65 -46.00
C GLU A 2 20.99 14.59 -45.31
N GLU A 3 19.73 14.21 -45.28
CA GLU A 3 18.68 14.97 -44.61
C GLU A 3 18.93 14.89 -43.11
N TYR A 4 19.39 16.00 -42.52
CA TYR A 4 19.49 16.13 -41.07
C TYR A 4 18.08 16.00 -40.48
N LEU A 5 17.94 15.16 -39.45
CA LEU A 5 16.70 15.01 -38.70
C LEU A 5 16.74 15.96 -37.50
N ASP A 6 15.66 16.71 -37.30
CA ASP A 6 15.47 17.58 -36.14
C ASP A 6 14.36 17.02 -35.22
N PHE A 7 14.40 17.39 -33.95
CA PHE A 7 13.34 17.07 -33.00
C PHE A 7 12.03 17.77 -33.40
N GLN A 8 10.90 17.11 -33.16
CA GLN A 8 9.60 17.73 -33.43
C GLN A 8 9.48 19.07 -32.66
N PRO A 9 9.00 20.16 -33.28
CA PRO A 9 8.90 21.47 -32.63
C PRO A 9 8.07 21.50 -31.35
N MET A 10 7.13 20.56 -31.21
CA MET A 10 6.30 20.38 -30.01
C MET A 10 7.06 19.81 -28.82
N LEU A 11 8.24 19.23 -29.03
CA LEU A 11 9.13 18.76 -27.98
C LEU A 11 10.04 19.93 -27.58
N THR A 12 9.66 20.62 -26.50
CA THR A 12 10.34 21.80 -25.98
C THR A 12 11.27 21.47 -24.81
N GLU A 13 10.96 20.40 -24.07
CA GLU A 13 11.71 20.01 -22.87
C GLU A 13 12.06 18.52 -22.89
N ARG A 14 13.24 18.18 -22.35
CA ARG A 14 13.72 16.79 -22.21
C ARG A 14 12.69 15.91 -21.47
N ALA A 15 12.05 16.44 -20.44
CA ALA A 15 11.07 15.72 -19.61
C ALA A 15 9.85 15.21 -20.40
N GLN A 16 9.54 15.83 -21.56
CA GLN A 16 8.41 15.44 -22.41
C GLN A 16 8.68 14.18 -23.25
N ILE A 17 9.95 13.78 -23.42
CA ILE A 17 10.36 12.67 -24.28
C ILE A 17 9.71 11.36 -23.83
N LYS A 18 9.78 11.06 -22.53
CA LYS A 18 9.20 9.86 -21.93
C LYS A 18 7.72 9.75 -22.27
N GLN A 19 6.94 10.76 -21.90
CA GLN A 19 5.49 10.74 -22.11
C GLN A 19 5.15 10.62 -23.60
N ARG A 20 5.90 11.27 -24.48
CA ARG A 20 5.65 11.23 -25.93
C ARG A 20 5.90 9.84 -26.51
N ILE A 21 6.94 9.14 -26.07
CA ILE A 21 7.24 7.77 -26.49
C ILE A 21 6.18 6.80 -25.93
N GLU A 22 5.84 6.93 -24.65
CA GLU A 22 4.86 6.04 -24.00
C GLU A 22 3.44 6.20 -24.57
N THR A 23 3.09 7.38 -25.11
CA THR A 23 1.77 7.65 -25.71
C THR A 23 1.77 7.58 -27.24
N ASP A 24 2.90 7.28 -27.87
CA ASP A 24 2.97 7.18 -29.33
C ASP A 24 2.10 6.03 -29.84
N ALA A 25 1.20 6.35 -30.77
CA ALA A 25 0.24 5.37 -31.29
C ALA A 25 0.91 4.20 -32.01
N GLY A 26 2.06 4.42 -32.67
CA GLY A 26 2.81 3.37 -33.34
C GLY A 26 3.45 2.40 -32.34
N ILE A 27 4.01 2.93 -31.25
CA ILE A 27 4.58 2.12 -30.17
C ILE A 27 3.49 1.29 -29.48
N VAL A 28 2.40 1.94 -29.06
CA VAL A 28 1.27 1.25 -28.41
C VAL A 28 0.69 0.15 -29.31
N GLN A 29 0.52 0.42 -30.61
CA GLN A 29 0.04 -0.60 -31.56
C GLN A 29 1.03 -1.76 -31.72
N GLN A 30 2.33 -1.50 -31.69
CA GLN A 30 3.33 -2.56 -31.86
C GLN A 30 3.44 -3.44 -30.61
N GLU A 31 3.39 -2.85 -29.41
CA GLU A 31 3.31 -3.57 -28.14
C GLU A 31 2.03 -4.43 -28.06
N GLU A 32 0.88 -3.90 -28.48
CA GLU A 32 -0.37 -4.67 -28.51
C GLU A 32 -0.31 -5.82 -29.52
N LYS A 33 0.30 -5.64 -30.70
CA LYS A 33 0.50 -6.75 -31.65
C LYS A 33 1.34 -7.86 -31.04
N LEU A 34 2.43 -7.52 -30.34
CA LEU A 34 3.28 -8.50 -29.65
C LEU A 34 2.48 -9.28 -28.60
N ARG A 35 1.66 -8.56 -27.82
CA ARG A 35 0.77 -9.16 -26.83
C ARG A 35 -0.23 -10.12 -27.47
N GLN A 36 -0.89 -9.72 -28.56
CA GLN A 36 -1.87 -10.56 -29.26
C GLN A 36 -1.24 -11.81 -29.87
N VAL A 37 -0.05 -11.71 -30.48
CA VAL A 37 0.68 -12.88 -30.98
C VAL A 37 1.02 -13.85 -29.84
N THR A 38 1.45 -13.33 -28.69
CA THR A 38 1.74 -14.15 -27.50
C THR A 38 0.49 -14.85 -26.98
N LEU A 39 -0.65 -14.16 -26.94
CA LEU A 39 -1.93 -14.74 -26.53
C LEU A 39 -2.39 -15.86 -27.47
N ASN A 40 -2.27 -15.65 -28.78
CA ASN A 40 -2.63 -16.65 -29.79
C ASN A 40 -1.71 -17.88 -29.69
N TRP A 41 -0.40 -17.65 -29.57
CA TRP A 41 0.57 -18.72 -29.34
C TRP A 41 0.24 -19.53 -28.08
N TRP A 42 -0.11 -18.86 -26.97
CA TRP A 42 -0.51 -19.56 -25.75
C TRP A 42 -1.73 -20.47 -25.99
N GLN A 43 -2.76 -19.96 -26.67
CA GLN A 43 -3.97 -20.74 -26.97
C GLN A 43 -3.66 -22.01 -27.78
N GLU A 44 -2.76 -21.91 -28.75
CA GLU A 44 -2.33 -23.03 -29.59
C GLU A 44 -1.49 -24.06 -28.84
N HIS A 45 -0.65 -23.64 -27.88
CA HIS A 45 0.35 -24.48 -27.24
C HIS A 45 0.01 -24.98 -25.83
N GLN A 46 -0.98 -24.39 -25.15
CA GLN A 46 -1.37 -24.79 -23.78
C GLN A 46 -1.77 -26.26 -23.65
N GLN A 47 -2.23 -26.91 -24.73
CA GLN A 47 -2.54 -28.34 -24.74
C GLN A 47 -1.33 -29.21 -24.34
N ARG A 48 -0.10 -28.74 -24.60
CA ARG A 48 1.11 -29.43 -24.18
C ARG A 48 1.28 -29.45 -22.66
N LEU A 49 0.82 -28.41 -21.96
CA LEU A 49 0.76 -28.37 -20.50
C LEU A 49 -0.36 -29.27 -19.97
N ILE A 50 -1.51 -29.32 -20.65
CA ILE A 50 -2.62 -30.23 -20.31
C ILE A 50 -2.19 -31.70 -20.35
N ASP A 51 -1.37 -32.08 -21.33
CA ASP A 51 -0.90 -33.46 -21.46
C ASP A 51 0.35 -33.77 -20.62
N LEU A 52 0.94 -32.76 -19.96
CA LEU A 52 2.16 -32.91 -19.17
C LEU A 52 2.03 -33.93 -18.02
N PRO A 53 0.92 -33.97 -17.23
CA PRO A 53 0.76 -35.00 -16.19
C PRO A 53 0.73 -36.43 -16.76
N LYS A 54 0.31 -36.59 -18.03
CA LYS A 54 0.22 -37.89 -18.69
C LYS A 54 1.56 -38.37 -19.24
N ASN A 55 2.32 -37.47 -19.87
CA ASN A 55 3.53 -37.83 -20.61
C ASN A 55 4.83 -37.59 -19.83
N LYS A 56 4.81 -36.69 -18.83
CA LYS A 56 5.95 -36.27 -17.99
C LYS A 56 7.17 -35.75 -18.78
N GLN A 57 6.98 -35.32 -20.02
CA GLN A 57 8.05 -34.91 -20.93
C GLN A 57 8.45 -33.44 -20.75
N LEU A 58 8.86 -33.05 -19.54
CA LEU A 58 9.19 -31.65 -19.19
C LEU A 58 10.26 -31.03 -20.10
N MET A 59 11.37 -31.71 -20.35
CA MET A 59 12.45 -31.14 -21.16
C MET A 59 12.08 -31.02 -22.65
N LYS A 60 11.19 -31.91 -23.13
CA LYS A 60 10.64 -31.81 -24.48
C LYS A 60 9.69 -30.60 -24.59
N LEU A 61 8.83 -30.41 -23.58
CA LEU A 61 7.97 -29.24 -23.47
C LEU A 61 8.80 -27.95 -23.49
N ARG A 62 9.88 -27.88 -22.69
CA ARG A 62 10.80 -26.73 -22.66
C ARG A 62 11.38 -26.42 -24.04
N ALA A 63 11.91 -27.43 -24.72
CA ALA A 63 12.50 -27.26 -26.05
C ALA A 63 11.46 -26.78 -27.08
N GLU A 64 10.26 -27.36 -27.07
CA GLU A 64 9.16 -26.98 -27.96
C GLU A 64 8.71 -25.54 -27.69
N PHE A 65 8.57 -25.14 -26.42
CA PHE A 65 8.15 -23.78 -26.05
C PHE A 65 9.18 -22.73 -26.48
N LEU A 66 10.47 -22.98 -26.21
CA LEU A 66 11.55 -22.07 -26.65
C LEU A 66 11.57 -21.88 -28.16
N GLN A 67 11.43 -22.96 -28.92
CA GLN A 67 11.51 -22.92 -30.38
C GLN A 67 10.27 -22.25 -31.00
N THR A 68 9.08 -22.66 -30.58
CA THR A 68 7.82 -22.20 -31.20
C THR A 68 7.49 -20.77 -30.82
N PHE A 69 7.80 -20.35 -29.59
CA PHE A 69 7.61 -18.97 -29.16
C PHE A 69 8.52 -18.00 -29.92
N GLU A 70 9.80 -18.35 -30.10
CA GLU A 70 10.72 -17.53 -30.89
C GLU A 70 10.24 -17.38 -32.33
N ALA A 71 9.80 -18.47 -32.96
CA ALA A 71 9.25 -18.45 -34.31
C ALA A 71 8.00 -17.56 -34.44
N ALA A 72 7.13 -17.55 -33.43
CA ALA A 72 5.89 -16.77 -33.42
C ALA A 72 6.14 -15.27 -33.19
N VAL A 73 6.99 -14.93 -32.22
CA VAL A 73 7.19 -13.55 -31.76
C VAL A 73 8.20 -12.77 -32.60
N ARG A 74 9.26 -13.42 -33.10
CA ARG A 74 10.33 -12.76 -33.85
C ARG A 74 9.87 -11.89 -35.03
N PRO A 75 8.86 -12.27 -35.83
CA PRO A 75 8.38 -11.43 -36.93
C PRO A 75 7.85 -10.05 -36.49
N ILE A 76 7.49 -9.87 -35.22
CA ILE A 76 7.03 -8.56 -34.70
C ILE A 76 8.19 -7.55 -34.61
N GLY A 77 9.42 -8.02 -34.42
CA GLY A 77 10.61 -7.17 -34.47
C GLY A 77 10.78 -6.17 -33.30
N LEU A 78 9.91 -6.20 -32.29
CA LEU A 78 10.04 -5.36 -31.09
C LEU A 78 11.14 -5.86 -30.15
N LEU A 79 11.21 -7.18 -29.96
CA LEU A 79 12.25 -7.83 -29.17
C LEU A 79 13.21 -8.57 -30.09
N ASP A 80 14.51 -8.48 -29.81
CA ASP A 80 15.50 -9.27 -30.52
C ASP A 80 15.37 -10.77 -30.16
N ARG A 81 16.15 -11.60 -30.88
CA ARG A 81 16.13 -13.06 -30.69
C ARG A 81 16.49 -13.47 -29.26
N PHE A 82 17.46 -12.80 -28.64
CA PHE A 82 17.91 -13.14 -27.29
C PHE A 82 16.86 -12.77 -26.25
N LYS A 83 16.26 -11.58 -26.36
CA LYS A 83 15.16 -11.15 -25.49
C LYS A 83 13.94 -12.05 -25.62
N THR A 84 13.58 -12.44 -26.84
CA THR A 84 12.45 -13.35 -27.09
C THR A 84 12.66 -14.72 -26.43
N MET A 85 13.85 -15.30 -26.56
CA MET A 85 14.19 -16.55 -25.86
C MET A 85 14.25 -16.35 -24.34
N GLY A 86 14.71 -15.18 -23.89
CA GLY A 86 14.78 -14.78 -22.48
C GLY A 86 13.42 -14.82 -21.79
N VAL A 87 12.35 -14.33 -22.44
CA VAL A 87 10.98 -14.35 -21.90
C VAL A 87 10.57 -15.77 -21.47
N ILE A 88 10.68 -16.75 -22.37
CA ILE A 88 10.32 -18.15 -22.07
C ILE A 88 11.31 -18.80 -21.11
N ALA A 89 12.60 -18.45 -21.20
CA ALA A 89 13.60 -18.97 -20.29
C ALA A 89 13.30 -18.55 -18.84
N SER A 90 13.03 -17.27 -18.60
CA SER A 90 12.67 -16.72 -17.29
C SER A 90 11.33 -17.25 -16.80
N TRP A 91 10.29 -17.28 -17.64
CA TRP A 91 9.01 -17.87 -17.27
C TRP A 91 9.16 -19.33 -16.81
N TRP A 92 9.95 -20.12 -17.53
CA TRP A 92 10.20 -21.50 -17.17
C TRP A 92 11.03 -21.62 -15.88
N GLU A 93 12.08 -20.81 -15.72
CA GLU A 93 12.91 -20.80 -14.51
C GLU A 93 12.06 -20.50 -13.27
N ASP A 94 11.21 -19.47 -13.35
CA ASP A 94 10.28 -19.12 -12.29
C ASP A 94 9.29 -20.27 -12.00
N ALA A 95 8.74 -20.91 -13.04
CA ALA A 95 7.75 -21.98 -12.93
C ALA A 95 8.34 -23.39 -12.64
N TYR A 96 9.64 -23.61 -12.76
CA TYR A 96 10.28 -24.93 -12.62
C TYR A 96 11.34 -24.99 -11.52
N GLU A 97 12.14 -23.93 -11.38
CA GLU A 97 13.27 -23.86 -10.45
C GLU A 97 12.89 -23.12 -9.17
N VAL A 98 12.26 -21.95 -9.29
CA VAL A 98 11.91 -21.11 -8.13
C VAL A 98 10.67 -21.65 -7.43
N SER A 99 9.53 -21.66 -8.12
CA SER A 99 8.34 -22.37 -7.70
C SER A 99 8.41 -23.73 -8.38
N ALA A 100 8.45 -24.87 -7.72
CA ALA A 100 8.54 -26.15 -8.43
C ALA A 100 7.23 -26.55 -9.19
N ASP A 101 6.49 -25.59 -9.75
CA ASP A 101 5.12 -25.71 -10.26
C ASP A 101 5.02 -26.67 -11.43
N LEU A 102 5.90 -26.58 -12.42
CA LEU A 102 5.91 -27.50 -13.57
C LEU A 102 6.26 -28.94 -13.15
N LYS A 103 7.14 -29.10 -12.14
CA LYS A 103 7.46 -30.43 -11.58
C LYS A 103 6.26 -31.00 -10.84
N ARG A 104 5.59 -30.17 -10.04
CA ARG A 104 4.39 -30.55 -9.29
C ARG A 104 3.23 -30.86 -10.23
N LEU A 105 2.99 -30.04 -11.25
CA LEU A 105 2.01 -30.29 -12.31
C LEU A 105 2.24 -31.65 -12.98
N ALA A 106 3.49 -31.93 -13.40
CA ALA A 106 3.82 -33.18 -14.08
C ALA A 106 3.62 -34.43 -13.21
N ASN A 107 3.68 -34.30 -11.89
CA ASN A 107 3.60 -35.44 -10.95
C ASN A 107 2.23 -35.58 -10.27
N LEU A 108 1.59 -34.47 -9.95
CA LEU A 108 0.37 -34.38 -9.13
C LEU A 108 -0.87 -34.01 -9.94
N GLY A 109 -0.71 -33.53 -11.19
CA GLY A 109 -1.81 -32.98 -11.97
C GLY A 109 -2.21 -31.58 -11.53
N PHE A 110 -3.31 -31.07 -12.10
CA PHE A 110 -3.74 -29.68 -11.90
C PHE A 110 -4.30 -29.45 -10.50
N LYS A 111 -5.20 -30.33 -10.04
CA LYS A 111 -5.74 -30.22 -8.68
C LYS A 111 -4.65 -30.37 -7.62
N GLY A 112 -3.78 -31.37 -7.75
CA GLY A 112 -2.69 -31.58 -6.80
C GLY A 112 -1.65 -30.44 -6.78
N LEU A 113 -1.47 -29.70 -7.88
CA LEU A 113 -0.67 -28.47 -7.87
C LEU A 113 -1.34 -27.38 -7.02
N ILE A 114 -2.64 -27.15 -7.19
CA ILE A 114 -3.38 -26.16 -6.38
C ILE A 114 -3.32 -26.52 -4.90
N ASP A 115 -3.57 -27.79 -4.56
CA ASP A 115 -3.51 -28.27 -3.18
C ASP A 115 -2.11 -28.03 -2.59
N SER A 116 -1.05 -28.28 -3.36
CA SER A 116 0.33 -28.01 -2.91
C SER A 116 0.63 -26.52 -2.67
N TRP A 117 -0.01 -25.62 -3.42
CA TRP A 117 0.10 -24.17 -3.19
C TRP A 117 -0.63 -23.78 -1.90
N VAL A 118 -1.83 -24.31 -1.67
CA VAL A 118 -2.59 -24.07 -0.44
C VAL A 118 -1.83 -24.60 0.78
N ASP A 119 -1.25 -25.80 0.69
CA ASP A 119 -0.39 -26.36 1.75
C ASP A 119 0.82 -25.46 2.03
N THR A 120 1.51 -24.97 1.00
CA THR A 120 2.65 -24.06 1.16
C THR A 120 2.25 -22.75 1.85
N ILE A 121 1.06 -22.21 1.53
CA ILE A 121 0.51 -21.00 2.14
C ILE A 121 0.16 -21.24 3.61
N ARG A 122 -0.49 -22.36 3.92
CA ARG A 122 -0.82 -22.75 5.29
C ARG A 122 0.45 -22.85 6.13
N ASP A 123 1.42 -23.65 5.69
CA ASP A 123 2.65 -23.91 6.42
C ASP A 123 3.40 -22.60 6.69
N ALA A 124 3.45 -21.69 5.70
CA ALA A 124 4.08 -20.39 5.89
C ALA A 124 3.33 -19.47 6.87
N LEU A 125 1.99 -19.49 6.89
CA LEU A 125 1.20 -18.70 7.84
C LEU A 125 1.33 -19.24 9.27
N GLU A 126 1.33 -20.56 9.46
CA GLU A 126 1.60 -21.20 10.75
C GLU A 126 2.99 -20.84 11.29
N ASP A 127 4.01 -20.83 10.41
CA ASP A 127 5.38 -20.45 10.79
C ASP A 127 5.51 -18.97 11.16
N THR A 128 4.72 -18.06 10.57
CA THR A 128 4.75 -16.61 10.92
C THR A 128 4.17 -16.28 12.30
N GLU A 129 3.27 -17.12 12.82
CA GLU A 129 2.76 -16.99 14.19
C GLU A 129 3.80 -17.45 15.23
N SER A 130 4.73 -18.31 14.83
CA SER A 130 5.91 -18.65 15.61
C SER A 130 6.96 -17.54 15.44
N LYS A 131 7.41 -16.93 16.54
CA LYS A 131 8.24 -15.69 16.57
C LYS A 131 9.66 -15.82 15.97
N GLN A 132 9.90 -16.76 15.06
CA GLN A 132 11.18 -17.06 14.44
C GLN A 132 11.02 -17.33 12.94
N SER A 133 10.72 -16.32 12.13
CA SER A 133 10.96 -16.43 10.69
C SER A 133 11.57 -15.15 10.14
N GLY A 134 12.84 -15.28 9.73
CA GLY A 134 13.56 -14.30 8.91
C GLY A 134 13.35 -14.52 7.40
N ASN A 135 12.39 -15.37 6.99
CA ASN A 135 12.11 -15.63 5.59
C ASN A 135 10.72 -15.10 5.22
N LYS A 136 10.71 -14.03 4.41
CA LYS A 136 9.55 -13.26 3.97
C LYS A 136 8.79 -14.00 2.84
N PHE A 137 8.31 -15.22 3.07
CA PHE A 137 7.29 -15.76 2.15
C PHE A 137 6.00 -14.98 2.41
N ASP A 138 5.67 -14.09 1.48
CA ASP A 138 4.41 -13.35 1.55
C ASP A 138 3.28 -14.24 1.03
N ALA A 139 2.76 -15.07 1.94
CA ALA A 139 1.75 -16.07 1.65
C ALA A 139 0.46 -15.45 1.08
N LEU A 140 0.15 -14.21 1.49
CA LEU A 140 -1.02 -13.46 1.02
C LEU A 140 -0.86 -12.97 -0.41
N SER A 141 0.37 -12.69 -0.84
CA SER A 141 0.69 -12.27 -2.20
C SER A 141 0.82 -13.44 -3.19
N HIS A 142 0.66 -14.69 -2.76
CA HIS A 142 0.74 -15.82 -3.67
C HIS A 142 -0.40 -15.80 -4.70
N LYS A 143 -0.07 -16.02 -5.98
CA LYS A 143 -0.98 -15.90 -7.13
C LYS A 143 -2.29 -16.69 -7.04
N ILE A 144 -2.34 -17.76 -6.24
CA ILE A 144 -3.55 -18.57 -6.03
C ILE A 144 -4.59 -17.89 -5.13
N VAL A 145 -4.16 -17.00 -4.22
CA VAL A 145 -5.04 -16.36 -3.24
C VAL A 145 -6.08 -15.48 -3.94
N PRO A 146 -5.71 -14.49 -4.79
CA PRO A 146 -6.70 -13.71 -5.52
C PRO A 146 -7.50 -14.52 -6.53
N ALA A 147 -6.97 -15.67 -6.97
CA ALA A 147 -7.61 -16.53 -7.95
C ALA A 147 -8.72 -17.40 -7.33
N LEU A 148 -8.55 -17.88 -6.09
CA LEU A 148 -9.51 -18.74 -5.40
C LEU A 148 -10.52 -17.98 -4.55
N VAL A 149 -10.08 -16.93 -3.85
CA VAL A 149 -10.90 -16.23 -2.85
C VAL A 149 -10.96 -14.71 -3.10
N PRO A 150 -11.29 -14.25 -4.33
CA PRO A 150 -11.29 -12.83 -4.66
C PRO A 150 -12.27 -12.01 -3.80
N GLN A 151 -13.45 -12.57 -3.51
CA GLN A 151 -14.46 -11.91 -2.67
C GLN A 151 -13.98 -11.78 -1.22
N TYR A 152 -13.22 -12.75 -0.73
CA TYR A 152 -12.66 -12.73 0.60
C TYR A 152 -11.52 -11.71 0.73
N LEU A 153 -10.68 -11.60 -0.31
CA LEU A 153 -9.69 -10.54 -0.36
C LEU A 153 -10.33 -9.15 -0.37
N GLN A 154 -11.45 -8.97 -1.09
CA GLN A 154 -12.19 -7.71 -1.03
C GLN A 154 -12.68 -7.42 0.40
N GLN A 155 -13.24 -8.41 1.10
CA GLN A 155 -13.66 -8.23 2.50
C GLN A 155 -12.50 -7.86 3.42
N LEU A 156 -11.32 -8.44 3.19
CA LEU A 156 -10.12 -8.10 3.94
C LEU A 156 -9.65 -6.68 3.64
N GLU A 157 -9.63 -6.28 2.37
CA GLU A 157 -9.28 -4.93 1.93
C GLU A 157 -10.25 -3.89 2.50
N ASP A 158 -11.55 -4.15 2.45
CA ASP A 158 -12.58 -3.28 3.03
C ASP A 158 -12.37 -3.12 4.55
N ALA A 159 -12.09 -4.22 5.26
CA ALA A 159 -11.81 -4.18 6.70
C ALA A 159 -10.50 -3.45 7.05
N GLU A 160 -9.47 -3.55 6.21
CA GLU A 160 -8.22 -2.80 6.35
C GLU A 160 -8.42 -1.31 6.03
N ALA A 161 -9.25 -0.98 5.05
CA ALA A 161 -9.64 0.40 4.72
C ALA A 161 -10.45 1.04 5.86
N ASP A 162 -11.33 0.27 6.52
CA ASP A 162 -12.05 0.73 7.71
C ASP A 162 -11.08 1.05 8.86
N VAL A 163 -10.06 0.21 9.09
CA VAL A 163 -9.01 0.49 10.08
C VAL A 163 -8.25 1.77 9.72
N ALA A 164 -7.84 1.91 8.46
CA ALA A 164 -7.13 3.11 7.99
C ALA A 164 -7.99 4.38 8.17
N THR A 165 -9.27 4.31 7.83
CA THR A 165 -10.23 5.41 8.01
C THR A 165 -10.36 5.80 9.47
N LEU A 166 -10.52 4.82 10.38
CA LEU A 166 -10.61 5.06 11.81
C LEU A 166 -9.31 5.58 12.42
N GLU A 167 -8.14 5.19 11.88
CA GLU A 167 -6.84 5.74 12.28
C GLU A 167 -6.71 7.21 11.89
N GLN A 168 -7.21 7.58 10.70
CA GLN A 168 -7.31 8.98 10.28
C GLN A 168 -8.31 9.78 11.13
N GLU A 169 -9.48 9.22 11.45
CA GLU A 169 -10.44 9.85 12.37
C GLU A 169 -9.81 10.09 13.76
N LYS A 170 -9.06 9.11 14.27
CA LYS A 170 -8.33 9.22 15.53
C LYS A 170 -7.26 10.33 15.47
N GLU A 171 -6.48 10.37 14.40
CA GLU A 171 -5.42 11.37 14.22
C GLU A 171 -6.01 12.78 14.08
N ALA A 172 -7.07 12.94 13.29
CA ALA A 172 -7.79 14.21 13.15
C ALA A 172 -8.34 14.69 14.51
N PHE A 173 -8.89 13.78 15.32
CA PHE A 173 -9.33 14.11 16.67
C PHE A 173 -8.16 14.53 17.58
N GLU A 174 -7.02 13.85 17.47
CA GLU A 174 -5.80 14.19 18.21
C GLU A 174 -5.18 15.54 17.81
N GLN A 175 -5.43 15.99 16.57
CA GLN A 175 -4.98 17.29 16.06
C GLN A 175 -5.89 18.47 16.47
N GLY A 176 -7.20 18.23 16.67
CA GLY A 176 -8.17 19.28 17.06
C GLY A 176 -8.60 20.22 15.91
N GLU A 177 -9.56 21.13 16.14
CA GLU A 177 -10.08 22.08 15.13
C GLU A 177 -9.14 23.28 14.86
N GLU A 178 -8.24 23.59 15.78
CA GLU A 178 -7.19 24.61 15.61
C GLU A 178 -5.87 24.00 16.08
N GLY A 179 -5.00 23.66 15.13
CA GLY A 179 -3.62 23.32 15.44
C GLY A 179 -2.88 24.58 15.91
N GLU A 180 -3.01 24.94 17.19
CA GLU A 180 -2.08 25.88 17.81
C GLU A 180 -0.71 25.22 17.86
N ALA A 181 0.12 25.57 16.87
CA ALA A 181 1.53 25.23 16.86
C ALA A 181 2.18 25.84 18.11
N SER A 182 2.80 25.01 18.93
CA SER A 182 3.68 25.47 20.00
C SER A 182 4.87 26.24 19.41
N GLU A 183 5.53 27.10 20.22
CA GLU A 183 6.73 27.85 19.81
C GLU A 183 7.89 26.95 19.32
N ASP A 184 7.83 25.64 19.57
CA ASP A 184 8.82 24.62 19.17
C ASP A 184 8.40 23.75 17.96
N GLY A 185 7.25 24.03 17.33
CA GLY A 185 6.85 23.37 16.08
C GLY A 185 6.30 21.93 16.21
N GLU A 186 6.12 21.42 17.43
CA GLU A 186 5.36 20.18 17.69
C GLU A 186 3.91 20.54 18.05
N ALA A 187 2.96 20.03 17.27
CA ALA A 187 1.53 20.15 17.57
C ALA A 187 1.21 19.39 18.87
N VAL A 188 0.66 20.10 19.86
CA VAL A 188 0.25 19.49 21.14
C VAL A 188 -1.00 18.65 20.88
N ASN A 189 -0.93 17.35 21.17
CA ASN A 189 -2.05 16.44 21.00
C ASN A 189 -3.24 16.86 21.88
N PHE A 190 -4.36 17.22 21.26
CA PHE A 190 -5.57 17.76 21.89
C PHE A 190 -6.13 16.83 22.98
N VAL A 191 -6.13 15.52 22.72
CA VAL A 191 -6.59 14.52 23.69
C VAL A 191 -5.72 14.53 24.95
N LYS A 192 -4.39 14.61 24.80
CA LYS A 192 -3.48 14.65 25.96
C LYS A 192 -3.72 15.90 26.81
N LEU A 193 -3.98 17.04 26.17
CA LEU A 193 -4.30 18.29 26.89
C LEU A 193 -5.56 18.12 27.74
N LEU A 194 -6.64 17.59 27.15
CA LEU A 194 -7.89 17.33 27.86
C LEU A 194 -7.73 16.29 28.97
N GLU A 195 -6.95 15.23 28.76
CA GLU A 195 -6.66 14.23 29.78
C GLU A 195 -5.86 14.80 30.97
N GLU A 196 -4.92 15.71 30.70
CA GLU A 196 -4.14 16.41 31.72
C GLU A 196 -5.01 17.39 32.51
N GLN A 197 -5.80 18.23 31.84
CA GLN A 197 -6.77 19.13 32.47
C GLN A 197 -7.76 18.36 33.36
N LEU A 198 -8.31 17.25 32.86
CA LEU A 198 -9.21 16.39 33.61
C LEU A 198 -8.55 15.81 34.86
N LYS A 199 -7.27 15.43 34.78
CA LYS A 199 -6.49 14.93 35.91
C LYS A 199 -6.24 16.03 36.96
N GLU A 200 -5.87 17.23 36.53
CA GLU A 200 -5.66 18.39 37.41
C GLU A 200 -6.93 18.80 38.12
N LEU A 201 -8.04 18.94 37.39
CA LEU A 201 -9.34 19.29 37.96
C LEU A 201 -9.80 18.25 38.97
N LYS A 202 -9.72 16.95 38.63
CA LYS A 202 -10.06 15.85 39.55
C LYS A 202 -9.19 15.86 40.81
N TYR A 203 -7.91 16.22 40.69
CA TYR A 203 -7.04 16.37 41.85
C TYR A 203 -7.43 17.57 42.72
N ALA A 204 -7.69 18.73 42.10
CA ALA A 204 -8.01 19.98 42.78
C ALA A 204 -9.31 19.91 43.60
N ILE A 205 -10.31 19.15 43.13
CA ILE A 205 -11.58 19.01 43.86
C ILE A 205 -11.65 17.80 44.78
N LYS A 206 -10.69 16.87 44.75
CA LYS A 206 -10.77 15.58 45.45
C LYS A 206 -11.10 15.71 46.93
N ASP A 207 -10.37 16.57 47.64
CA ASP A 207 -10.54 16.77 49.08
C ASP A 207 -11.81 17.57 49.39
N GLY A 208 -12.13 18.58 48.57
CA GLY A 208 -13.37 19.35 48.66
C GLY A 208 -14.62 18.49 48.44
N GLN A 209 -14.62 17.63 47.42
CA GLN A 209 -15.67 16.65 47.14
C GLN A 209 -15.85 15.66 48.30
N LYS A 210 -14.74 15.17 48.87
CA LYS A 210 -14.79 14.26 50.03
C LYS A 210 -15.42 14.96 51.23
N ARG A 211 -15.03 16.21 51.51
CA ARG A 211 -15.57 17.02 52.61
C ARG A 211 -17.04 17.37 52.41
N LEU A 212 -17.45 17.72 51.17
CA LEU A 212 -18.87 17.89 50.81
C LEU A 212 -19.69 16.64 51.09
N LYS A 213 -19.20 15.45 50.71
CA LYS A 213 -19.86 14.16 50.99
C LYS A 213 -19.91 13.82 52.49
N GLU A 214 -18.99 14.35 53.29
CA GLU A 214 -19.03 14.24 54.75
C GLU A 214 -20.06 15.18 55.36
N LEU A 215 -20.08 16.46 54.98
CA LEU A 215 -21.03 17.48 55.44
C LEU A 215 -22.49 17.14 55.06
N LEU A 216 -22.70 16.63 53.84
CA LEU A 216 -24.00 16.16 53.32
C LEU A 216 -24.40 14.75 53.80
N GLY A 217 -23.62 14.16 54.71
CA GLY A 217 -23.86 12.83 55.26
C GLY A 217 -25.21 12.69 55.99
N THR A 218 -25.57 11.44 56.29
CA THR A 218 -26.79 11.12 57.04
C THR A 218 -26.68 11.54 58.52
N ASP A 219 -27.81 11.65 59.21
CA ASP A 219 -27.93 11.96 60.65
C ASP A 219 -27.24 10.97 61.62
N ARG A 220 -26.64 9.90 61.09
CA ARG A 220 -25.81 8.91 61.82
C ARG A 220 -24.31 9.12 61.64
N LYS A 221 -23.90 10.00 60.73
CA LYS A 221 -22.50 10.25 60.39
C LYS A 221 -22.01 11.48 61.17
N LYS A 222 -21.19 11.24 62.19
CA LYS A 222 -20.60 12.29 63.04
C LYS A 222 -19.84 13.30 62.17
N GLY A 223 -20.06 14.61 62.40
CA GLY A 223 -19.50 15.69 61.58
C GLY A 223 -20.30 16.04 60.31
N SER A 224 -21.48 15.45 60.09
CA SER A 224 -22.43 15.91 59.07
C SER A 224 -23.41 16.93 59.64
N ILE A 225 -23.89 17.86 58.81
CA ILE A 225 -24.83 18.92 59.23
C ILE A 225 -26.12 18.32 59.80
N LYS A 226 -26.61 17.21 59.22
CA LYS A 226 -27.80 16.49 59.73
C LYS A 226 -27.56 15.82 61.09
N TYR A 227 -26.35 15.31 61.33
CA TYR A 227 -26.00 14.72 62.62
C TYR A 227 -25.86 15.79 63.70
N GLU A 228 -25.15 16.89 63.41
CA GLU A 228 -24.90 17.97 64.39
C GLU A 228 -26.21 18.70 64.76
N ASN A 229 -27.09 18.97 63.78
CA ASN A 229 -28.43 19.51 64.03
C ASN A 229 -29.28 18.59 64.93
N LYS A 230 -29.17 17.26 64.77
CA LYS A 230 -29.89 16.28 65.60
C LYS A 230 -29.37 16.23 67.04
N GLN A 231 -28.09 16.52 67.25
CA GLN A 231 -27.48 16.63 68.58
C GLN A 231 -27.75 17.98 69.27
N GLY A 232 -28.39 18.93 68.57
CA GLY A 232 -28.68 20.27 69.08
C GLY A 232 -27.48 21.22 69.07
N ASN A 233 -26.46 20.92 68.26
CA ASN A 233 -25.28 21.76 68.08
C ASN A 233 -25.54 22.87 67.04
N ASP A 234 -24.85 24.00 67.15
CA ASP A 234 -24.88 25.06 66.14
C ASP A 234 -24.21 24.59 64.84
N THR A 235 -24.94 24.66 63.73
CA THR A 235 -24.47 24.21 62.41
C THR A 235 -24.14 25.35 61.45
N THR A 236 -24.24 26.61 61.89
CA THR A 236 -24.04 27.79 61.03
C THR A 236 -22.68 27.75 60.33
N ASP A 237 -21.60 27.48 61.06
CA ASP A 237 -20.23 27.37 60.50
C ASP A 237 -20.08 26.24 59.47
N LEU A 238 -20.78 25.10 59.68
CA LEU A 238 -20.75 23.95 58.78
C LEU A 238 -21.58 24.21 57.52
N GLU A 239 -22.65 24.99 57.62
CA GLU A 239 -23.47 25.42 56.49
C GLU A 239 -22.75 26.48 55.64
N GLU A 240 -21.99 27.39 56.26
CA GLU A 240 -21.08 28.31 55.57
C GLU A 240 -19.93 27.56 54.88
N GLU A 241 -19.30 26.58 55.56
CA GLU A 241 -18.28 25.70 54.96
C GLU A 241 -18.84 24.94 53.76
N LEU A 242 -20.06 24.40 53.87
CA LEU A 242 -20.75 23.71 52.79
C LEU A 242 -20.96 24.64 51.57
N ALA A 243 -21.45 25.87 51.79
CA ALA A 243 -21.68 26.84 50.71
C ALA A 243 -20.37 27.24 50.01
N ASN A 244 -19.29 27.44 50.78
CA ASN A 244 -17.97 27.74 50.25
C ASN A 244 -17.38 26.58 49.44
N LEU A 245 -17.49 25.36 49.93
CA LEU A 245 -17.02 24.18 49.20
C LEU A 245 -17.86 23.92 47.94
N GLN A 246 -19.18 24.13 48.00
CA GLN A 246 -20.07 24.02 46.83
C GLN A 246 -19.71 25.02 45.75
N SER A 247 -19.42 26.28 46.11
CA SER A 247 -19.03 27.31 45.13
C SER A 247 -17.68 27.02 44.46
N MET A 248 -16.79 26.28 45.12
CA MET A 248 -15.49 25.88 44.56
C MET A 248 -15.53 24.58 43.75
N VAL A 249 -16.35 23.61 44.17
CA VAL A 249 -16.37 22.25 43.60
C VAL A 249 -17.35 22.14 42.43
N ILE A 250 -18.56 22.70 42.53
CA ILE A 250 -19.61 22.56 41.51
C ILE A 250 -19.14 23.05 40.12
N PRO A 251 -18.49 24.22 39.97
CA PRO A 251 -18.03 24.68 38.65
C PRO A 251 -16.97 23.76 38.03
N LYS A 252 -16.05 23.24 38.85
CA LYS A 252 -15.01 22.30 38.39
C LYS A 252 -15.60 20.92 38.07
N GLU A 253 -16.65 20.49 38.76
CA GLU A 253 -17.39 19.28 38.39
C GLU A 253 -18.11 19.43 37.03
N GLN A 254 -18.64 20.62 36.73
CA GLN A 254 -19.21 20.93 35.42
C GLN A 254 -18.14 20.89 34.33
N GLU A 255 -16.98 21.50 34.56
CA GLU A 255 -15.84 21.49 33.63
C GLU A 255 -15.31 20.07 33.38
N ILE A 256 -15.20 19.23 34.42
CA ILE A 256 -14.87 17.81 34.26
C ILE A 256 -15.89 17.10 33.39
N ALA A 257 -17.19 17.35 33.60
CA ALA A 257 -18.24 16.72 32.82
C ALA A 257 -18.19 17.15 31.34
N GLU A 258 -17.88 18.42 31.07
CA GLU A 258 -17.70 18.94 29.71
C GLU A 258 -16.51 18.28 29.00
N ILE A 259 -15.35 18.17 29.68
CA ILE A 259 -14.17 17.49 29.13
C ILE A 259 -14.45 16.00 28.91
N GLU A 260 -15.17 15.34 29.83
CA GLU A 260 -15.57 13.93 29.66
C GLU A 260 -16.48 13.73 28.45
N VAL A 261 -17.39 14.68 28.17
CA VAL A 261 -18.23 14.68 26.96
C VAL A 261 -17.39 14.92 25.71
N GLN A 262 -16.42 15.83 25.75
CA GLN A 262 -15.51 16.07 24.61
C GLN A 262 -14.64 14.85 24.30
N LEU A 263 -14.16 14.11 25.30
CA LEU A 263 -13.37 12.89 25.10
C LEU A 263 -14.20 11.66 24.68
N GLN A 264 -15.52 11.73 24.74
CA GLN A 264 -16.39 10.58 24.47
C GLN A 264 -16.29 10.07 23.02
N PRO A 265 -16.33 10.91 21.96
CA PRO A 265 -16.14 10.47 20.58
C PRO A 265 -14.78 9.79 20.36
N TYR A 266 -13.71 10.28 20.99
CA TYR A 266 -12.38 9.66 20.90
C TYR A 266 -12.38 8.25 21.48
N LYS A 267 -13.02 8.04 22.63
CA LYS A 267 -13.16 6.70 23.23
C LYS A 267 -13.96 5.75 22.33
N GLU A 268 -14.99 6.26 21.66
CA GLU A 268 -15.78 5.48 20.70
C GLU A 268 -14.95 5.09 19.47
N ILE A 269 -14.13 6.00 18.94
CA ILE A 269 -13.16 5.71 17.86
C ILE A 269 -12.18 4.61 18.31
N LEU A 270 -11.64 4.68 19.53
CA LEU A 270 -10.72 3.68 20.05
C LEU A 270 -11.35 2.28 20.17
N GLU A 271 -12.59 2.18 20.64
CA GLU A 271 -13.29 0.89 20.70
C GLU A 271 -13.62 0.37 19.28
N ARG A 272 -14.07 1.22 18.35
CA ARG A 272 -14.26 0.86 16.94
C ARG A 272 -12.95 0.37 16.30
N LEU A 273 -11.83 1.04 16.55
CA LEU A 273 -10.50 0.63 16.06
C LEU A 273 -10.11 -0.76 16.58
N LYS A 274 -10.35 -1.01 17.87
CA LYS A 274 -10.06 -2.29 18.50
C LYS A 274 -10.90 -3.41 17.90
N GLU A 275 -12.18 -3.17 17.64
CA GLU A 275 -13.08 -4.12 16.97
C GLU A 275 -12.68 -4.35 15.51
N ALA A 276 -12.42 -3.29 14.74
CA ALA A 276 -12.01 -3.39 13.33
C ALA A 276 -10.68 -4.16 13.18
N ARG A 277 -9.67 -3.83 14.01
CA ARG A 277 -8.38 -4.55 14.03
C ARG A 277 -8.55 -6.01 14.43
N LYS A 278 -9.49 -6.32 15.33
CA LYS A 278 -9.82 -7.71 15.67
C LYS A 278 -10.44 -8.42 14.48
N GLY A 279 -11.37 -7.78 13.77
CA GLY A 279 -11.97 -8.30 12.53
C GLY A 279 -10.93 -8.63 11.46
N VAL A 280 -10.00 -7.72 11.18
CA VAL A 280 -8.89 -7.97 10.23
C VAL A 280 -8.05 -9.18 10.63
N ARG A 281 -7.72 -9.34 11.93
CA ARG A 281 -6.97 -10.52 12.40
C ARG A 281 -7.75 -11.82 12.25
N GLU A 282 -9.04 -11.80 12.56
CA GLU A 282 -9.91 -12.97 12.40
C GLU A 282 -10.04 -13.35 10.92
N LEU A 283 -10.19 -12.36 10.03
CA LEU A 283 -10.21 -12.58 8.58
C LEU A 283 -8.88 -13.15 8.07
N LYS A 284 -7.73 -12.62 8.52
CA LYS A 284 -6.42 -13.20 8.15
C LYS A 284 -6.27 -14.64 8.64
N GLY A 285 -6.71 -14.94 9.87
CA GLY A 285 -6.64 -16.28 10.44
C GLY A 285 -7.57 -17.30 9.76
N LEU A 286 -8.72 -16.86 9.24
CA LEU A 286 -9.67 -17.72 8.53
C LEU A 286 -9.33 -17.91 7.05
N LEU A 287 -8.44 -17.10 6.46
CA LEU A 287 -8.06 -17.18 5.05
C LEU A 287 -7.63 -18.58 4.63
N VAL A 288 -6.84 -19.27 5.46
CA VAL A 288 -6.38 -20.64 5.16
C VAL A 288 -7.57 -21.59 5.00
N LYS A 289 -8.55 -21.50 5.90
CA LYS A 289 -9.75 -22.36 5.85
C LYS A 289 -10.58 -22.08 4.60
N GLU A 290 -10.70 -20.82 4.22
CA GLU A 290 -11.39 -20.43 2.99
C GLU A 290 -10.65 -20.90 1.74
N LEU A 291 -9.31 -20.83 1.72
CA LEU A 291 -8.49 -21.36 0.63
C LEU A 291 -8.63 -22.87 0.49
N GLU A 292 -8.59 -23.61 1.59
CA GLU A 292 -8.79 -25.07 1.62
C GLU A 292 -10.22 -25.46 1.18
N ALA A 293 -11.23 -24.73 1.64
CA ALA A 293 -12.62 -24.96 1.23
C ALA A 293 -12.81 -24.66 -0.26
N ALA A 294 -12.24 -23.56 -0.74
CA ALA A 294 -12.27 -23.18 -2.16
C ALA A 294 -11.56 -24.25 -3.00
N SER A 295 -10.33 -24.65 -2.64
CA SER A 295 -9.55 -25.67 -3.38
C SER A 295 -10.28 -27.02 -3.44
N ALA A 296 -10.85 -27.46 -2.31
CA ALA A 296 -11.62 -28.70 -2.22
C ALA A 296 -12.82 -28.70 -3.18
N ALA A 297 -13.51 -27.56 -3.32
CA ALA A 297 -14.68 -27.39 -4.19
C ALA A 297 -14.34 -27.34 -5.69
N LEU A 298 -13.07 -27.19 -6.10
CA LEU A 298 -12.71 -27.23 -7.52
C LEU A 298 -12.85 -28.63 -8.11
N SER A 299 -13.58 -28.70 -9.22
CA SER A 299 -13.50 -29.80 -10.19
C SER A 299 -12.16 -29.76 -10.94
N GLU A 300 -11.71 -30.90 -11.45
CA GLU A 300 -10.47 -31.00 -12.24
C GLU A 300 -10.42 -30.04 -13.43
N GLU A 301 -11.54 -29.87 -14.16
CA GLU A 301 -11.62 -28.98 -15.32
C GLU A 301 -11.40 -27.51 -14.95
N LYS A 302 -11.99 -27.06 -13.83
CA LYS A 302 -11.79 -25.71 -13.30
C LYS A 302 -10.37 -25.51 -12.77
N ALA A 303 -9.81 -26.52 -12.09
CA ALA A 303 -8.43 -26.48 -11.63
C ALA A 303 -7.45 -26.35 -12.81
N GLN A 304 -7.69 -27.11 -13.88
CA GLN A 304 -6.93 -27.01 -15.12
C GLN A 304 -7.01 -25.61 -15.72
N GLY A 305 -8.22 -25.07 -15.89
CA GLY A 305 -8.41 -23.72 -16.44
C GLY A 305 -7.67 -22.67 -15.62
N LEU A 306 -7.83 -22.72 -14.28
CA LEU A 306 -7.20 -21.78 -13.36
C LEU A 306 -5.68 -21.78 -13.45
N VAL A 307 -5.05 -22.96 -13.41
CA VAL A 307 -3.60 -23.09 -13.50
C VAL A 307 -3.08 -22.59 -14.86
N LEU A 308 -3.77 -22.88 -15.95
CA LEU A 308 -3.38 -22.39 -17.28
C LEU A 308 -3.48 -20.87 -17.36
N ASP A 309 -4.54 -20.27 -16.80
CA ASP A 309 -4.69 -18.82 -16.76
C ASP A 309 -3.60 -18.16 -15.90
N LEU A 310 -3.23 -18.76 -14.77
CA LEU A 310 -2.12 -18.29 -13.93
C LEU A 310 -0.78 -18.38 -14.66
N PHE A 311 -0.47 -19.51 -15.30
CA PHE A 311 0.78 -19.66 -16.06
C PHE A 311 0.84 -18.71 -17.26
N LYS A 312 -0.29 -18.45 -17.91
CA LYS A 312 -0.40 -17.45 -18.97
C LYS A 312 -0.14 -16.05 -18.45
N ALA A 313 -0.72 -15.69 -17.29
CA ALA A 313 -0.48 -14.40 -16.65
C ALA A 313 1.01 -14.23 -16.30
N ASP A 314 1.64 -15.27 -15.75
CA ASP A 314 3.08 -15.29 -15.47
C ASP A 314 3.89 -15.05 -16.76
N LEU A 315 3.54 -15.69 -17.87
CA LEU A 315 4.23 -15.49 -19.16
C LEU A 315 4.09 -14.05 -19.67
N LEU A 316 2.89 -13.49 -19.59
CA LEU A 316 2.62 -12.11 -20.02
C LEU A 316 3.35 -11.10 -19.15
N MET A 317 3.48 -11.37 -17.84
CA MET A 317 4.26 -10.53 -16.93
C MET A 317 5.74 -10.53 -17.31
N GLN A 318 6.31 -11.69 -17.66
CA GLN A 318 7.68 -11.77 -18.15
C GLN A 318 7.83 -11.01 -19.47
N LEU A 319 6.91 -11.18 -20.42
CA LEU A 319 6.91 -10.43 -21.67
C LEU A 319 6.91 -8.92 -21.42
N GLU A 320 6.01 -8.43 -20.56
CA GLU A 320 5.89 -7.01 -20.23
C GLU A 320 7.17 -6.46 -19.59
N ARG A 321 7.85 -7.25 -18.75
CA ARG A 321 9.16 -6.85 -18.19
C ARG A 321 10.17 -6.55 -19.30
N TYR A 322 10.30 -7.45 -20.28
CA TYR A 322 11.23 -7.25 -21.41
C TYR A 322 10.82 -6.09 -22.33
N VAL A 323 9.51 -5.88 -22.54
CA VAL A 323 8.98 -4.75 -23.32
C VAL A 323 9.25 -3.43 -22.61
N SER A 324 8.94 -3.35 -21.31
CA SER A 324 9.20 -2.19 -20.46
C SER A 324 10.68 -1.82 -20.42
N GLU A 325 11.57 -2.81 -20.23
CA GLU A 325 13.02 -2.60 -20.30
C GLU A 325 13.46 -2.07 -21.67
N HIS A 326 12.93 -2.63 -22.76
CA HIS A 326 13.25 -2.15 -24.10
C HIS A 326 12.78 -0.71 -24.32
N ARG A 327 11.57 -0.37 -23.87
CA ARG A 327 11.01 0.99 -23.93
C ARG A 327 11.88 1.98 -23.15
N GLN A 328 12.35 1.62 -21.96
CA GLN A 328 13.30 2.45 -21.20
C GLN A 328 14.62 2.68 -21.96
N MET A 329 15.14 1.65 -22.67
CA MET A 329 16.33 1.83 -23.52
C MET A 329 16.09 2.81 -24.67
N VAL A 330 14.90 2.76 -25.30
CA VAL A 330 14.52 3.70 -26.37
C VAL A 330 14.42 5.12 -25.82
N ILE A 331 13.74 5.31 -24.69
CA ILE A 331 13.63 6.63 -24.02
C ILE A 331 15.02 7.18 -23.74
N ALA A 332 15.90 6.39 -23.10
CA ALA A 332 17.25 6.81 -22.79
C ALA A 332 18.06 7.16 -24.05
N ALA A 333 17.89 6.43 -25.15
CA ALA A 333 18.56 6.73 -26.41
C ALA A 333 18.12 8.10 -26.98
N VAL A 334 16.82 8.38 -26.97
CA VAL A 334 16.26 9.65 -27.47
C VAL A 334 16.63 10.82 -26.56
N GLU A 335 16.60 10.63 -25.24
CA GLU A 335 17.09 11.63 -24.28
C GLU A 335 18.59 11.93 -24.49
N ASN A 336 19.42 10.91 -24.74
CA ASN A 336 20.83 11.11 -25.06
C ASN A 336 21.04 11.88 -26.38
N TRP A 337 20.16 11.71 -27.36
CA TRP A 337 20.20 12.52 -28.58
C TRP A 337 19.74 13.95 -28.32
N TRP A 338 18.73 14.14 -27.48
CA TRP A 338 18.27 15.46 -27.08
C TRP A 338 19.39 16.26 -26.42
N ASP A 339 20.07 15.64 -25.45
CA ASP A 339 21.18 16.26 -24.73
C ASP A 339 22.35 16.63 -25.65
N LYS A 340 22.52 15.92 -26.77
CA LYS A 340 23.62 16.14 -27.72
C LYS A 340 23.29 17.09 -28.86
N TYR A 341 22.04 17.10 -29.33
CA TYR A 341 21.70 17.68 -30.63
C TYR A 341 20.57 18.70 -30.56
N LYS A 342 19.88 18.88 -29.42
CA LYS A 342 18.78 19.84 -29.33
C LYS A 342 19.24 21.28 -29.54
N VAL A 343 20.39 21.64 -28.99
CA VAL A 343 21.04 22.92 -29.28
C VAL A 343 22.05 22.66 -30.38
N THR A 344 21.81 23.25 -31.53
CA THR A 344 22.71 23.09 -32.68
C THR A 344 24.00 23.89 -32.46
N LEU A 345 25.11 23.45 -33.06
CA LEU A 345 26.36 24.21 -33.04
C LEU A 345 26.15 25.66 -33.54
N ALA A 346 25.30 25.85 -34.55
CA ALA A 346 24.97 27.16 -35.09
C ALA A 346 24.23 28.06 -34.09
N GLU A 347 23.37 27.50 -33.24
CA GLU A 347 22.71 28.25 -32.16
C GLU A 347 23.72 28.63 -31.07
N ILE A 348 24.62 27.72 -30.70
CA ILE A 348 25.70 28.00 -29.73
C ILE A 348 26.64 29.09 -30.27
N GLU A 349 27.08 28.99 -31.53
CA GLU A 349 27.94 29.99 -32.17
C GLU A 349 27.27 31.37 -32.22
N LYS A 350 25.96 31.41 -32.51
CA LYS A 350 25.20 32.66 -32.51
C LYS A 350 25.07 33.27 -31.12
N GLU A 351 24.78 32.46 -30.10
CA GLU A 351 24.76 32.93 -28.70
C GLU A 351 26.15 33.44 -28.27
N GLU A 352 27.23 32.76 -28.68
CA GLU A 352 28.60 33.19 -28.41
C GLU A 352 28.90 34.54 -29.06
N GLU A 353 28.51 34.75 -30.32
CA GLU A 353 28.65 36.05 -31.00
C GLU A 353 27.88 37.16 -30.27
N GLU A 354 26.65 36.91 -29.85
CA GLU A 354 25.83 37.87 -29.10
C GLU A 354 26.44 38.21 -27.73
N VAL A 355 26.93 37.22 -26.99
CA VAL A 355 27.62 37.42 -25.70
C VAL A 355 28.94 38.17 -25.88
N ASN A 356 29.72 37.86 -26.91
CA ASN A 356 30.98 38.56 -27.21
C ASN A 356 30.74 40.04 -27.58
N LEU A 357 29.65 40.34 -28.30
CA LEU A 357 29.23 41.72 -28.57
C LEU A 357 28.94 42.48 -27.27
N GLN A 358 28.14 41.89 -26.37
CA GLN A 358 27.83 42.49 -25.07
C GLN A 358 29.08 42.71 -24.21
N LEU A 359 29.99 41.73 -24.19
CA LEU A 359 31.26 41.84 -23.46
C LEU A 359 32.14 42.96 -24.03
N SER A 360 32.21 43.10 -25.36
CA SER A 360 32.95 44.18 -26.01
C SER A 360 32.41 45.56 -25.61
N GLU A 361 31.09 45.73 -25.55
CA GLU A 361 30.46 46.98 -25.12
C GLU A 361 30.79 47.31 -23.66
N LEU A 362 30.74 46.32 -22.75
CA LEU A 362 31.11 46.50 -21.35
C LEU A 362 32.58 46.86 -21.16
N LEU A 363 33.49 46.19 -21.88
CA LEU A 363 34.94 46.47 -21.80
C LEU A 363 35.29 47.86 -22.32
N LYS A 364 34.62 48.33 -23.39
CA LYS A 364 34.73 49.73 -23.85
C LYS A 364 34.22 50.70 -22.79
N GLY A 365 33.09 50.40 -22.13
CA GLY A 365 32.55 51.22 -21.05
C GLY A 365 33.48 51.34 -19.84
N LEU A 366 34.29 50.30 -19.57
CA LEU A 366 35.29 50.26 -18.50
C LEU A 366 36.68 50.78 -18.92
N GLY A 367 36.88 51.12 -20.20
CA GLY A 367 38.13 51.69 -20.71
C GLY A 367 39.28 50.69 -20.93
N TYR A 368 38.96 49.40 -21.05
CA TYR A 368 39.96 48.35 -21.33
C TYR A 368 40.28 48.16 -22.83
N VAL A 369 39.48 48.76 -23.73
CA VAL A 369 39.62 48.67 -25.19
C VAL A 369 39.47 50.05 -25.83
#